data_AF-A0A1R1SS25-F1
#
_entry.id   AF-A0A1R1SS25-F1
#
_cell.length_a   1.000
_cell.length_b   1.000
_cell.length_c   1.000
_cell.angle_alpha   90.00
_cell.angle_beta   90.00
_cell.angle_gamma   90.00
#
_symmetry.space_group_name_H-M   'P 1'
#
loop_
_entity.id
_entity.type
_entity.pdbx_description
1 polymer ?
#
loop_
_entity_poly.entity_id
_entity_poly.type
_entity_poly.pdbx_seq_one_letter_code
_entity_poly.pdbx_strand_id
1 'polypeptide(L)'
;MTVAALAGTAVPAVADPQPMGRCTTSSGAVLAVDFSRWGGPIYRSCGTTPTTGYELLNQGGWRTTGTGHDGPAFICRIGYSGFRNGKQYPTAAEDDCVLTPPASAYWSYWHADPDDTDWTYSRLGAMLYRPKPGSVDLWIFGGTDIEGTKGRPKVTPDQLRAHNSRPRGDAGKPAPTGKAPTLPPDVDTGPAPEKRATKPPETTSPKPEKARPSASHSPTPSPTTRPTTRPPTSSTPSPAAAAPPSGPSVVDAAPAADARHDAGSIAPVVTGAALAVLIGAAAAVVARRRRRSE
;
A
#
# COMPACT_ATOMS: atom_id res chain seq x y z
N MET A 1 -20.49 19.80 -43.33
CA MET A 1 -19.46 18.83 -42.95
C MET A 1 -19.26 18.94 -41.45
N THR A 2 -19.66 17.94 -40.69
CA THR A 2 -19.54 17.90 -39.23
C THR A 2 -18.32 17.06 -38.86
N VAL A 3 -17.28 17.70 -38.33
CA VAL A 3 -16.10 17.03 -37.80
C VAL A 3 -16.44 16.57 -36.38
N ALA A 4 -16.54 15.26 -36.17
CA ALA A 4 -16.68 14.67 -34.85
C ALA A 4 -15.30 14.68 -34.16
N ALA A 5 -15.15 15.50 -33.12
CA ALA A 5 -13.97 15.47 -32.27
C ALA A 5 -14.01 14.22 -31.37
N LEU A 6 -13.09 13.28 -31.61
CA LEU A 6 -12.82 12.17 -30.71
C LEU A 6 -12.07 12.72 -29.49
N ALA A 7 -12.80 13.01 -28.41
CA ALA A 7 -12.19 13.28 -27.11
C ALA A 7 -11.68 11.95 -26.53
N GLY A 8 -10.38 11.67 -26.70
CA GLY A 8 -9.72 10.57 -26.01
C GLY A 8 -9.63 10.90 -24.52
N THR A 9 -10.37 10.16 -23.69
CA THR A 9 -10.18 10.18 -22.24
C THR A 9 -8.83 9.52 -21.93
N ALA A 10 -7.82 10.32 -21.60
CA ALA A 10 -6.58 9.81 -21.04
C ALA A 10 -6.92 9.09 -19.73
N VAL A 11 -6.76 7.77 -19.72
CA VAL A 11 -6.90 6.96 -18.51
C VAL A 11 -5.77 7.40 -17.56
N PRO A 12 -6.05 7.75 -16.29
CA PRO A 12 -4.98 8.06 -15.35
C PRO A 12 -4.05 6.86 -15.26
N ALA A 13 -2.75 7.10 -15.41
CA ALA A 13 -1.74 6.06 -15.28
C ALA A 13 -1.76 5.54 -13.85
N VAL A 14 -2.33 4.35 -13.65
CA VAL A 14 -2.16 3.59 -12.40
C VAL A 14 -0.70 3.18 -12.37
N ALA A 15 0.01 3.49 -11.29
CA ALA A 15 1.41 3.13 -11.18
C ALA A 15 1.56 1.60 -11.18
N ASP A 16 2.38 1.09 -12.09
CA ASP A 16 2.63 -0.35 -12.21
C ASP A 16 3.31 -0.92 -10.95
N PRO A 17 2.97 -2.15 -10.56
CA PRO A 17 3.65 -2.87 -9.49
C PRO A 17 5.16 -2.83 -9.61
N GLN A 18 5.82 -2.31 -8.56
CA GLN A 18 7.27 -2.24 -8.52
C GLN A 18 7.83 -3.55 -7.95
N PRO A 19 8.89 -4.12 -8.57
CA PRO A 19 9.56 -5.26 -7.99
C PRO A 19 10.18 -4.87 -6.65
N MET A 20 10.24 -5.83 -5.71
CA MET A 20 10.76 -5.61 -4.35
C MET A 20 12.13 -4.95 -4.31
N GLY A 21 13.00 -5.22 -5.30
CA GLY A 21 14.33 -4.61 -5.42
C GLY A 21 14.33 -3.08 -5.52
N ARG A 22 13.20 -2.45 -5.90
CA ARG A 22 13.08 -0.99 -5.98
C ARG A 22 13.11 -0.31 -4.62
N CYS A 23 12.60 -0.98 -3.60
CA CYS A 23 12.57 -0.43 -2.26
C CYS A 23 13.96 -0.55 -1.63
N THR A 24 14.32 0.48 -0.88
CA THR A 24 15.54 0.52 -0.08
C THR A 24 15.18 0.75 1.38
N THR A 25 16.18 0.76 2.24
CA THR A 25 16.02 1.14 3.65
C THR A 25 15.54 2.59 3.83
N SER A 26 15.48 3.40 2.78
CA SER A 26 15.18 4.84 2.83
C SER A 26 14.34 5.37 1.67
N SER A 27 13.83 4.49 0.79
CA SER A 27 13.03 4.89 -0.37
C SER A 27 11.95 3.86 -0.67
N GLY A 28 10.77 4.37 -1.08
CA GLY A 28 9.57 3.56 -1.24
C GLY A 28 9.03 3.06 0.09
N ALA A 29 7.97 2.27 0.04
CA ALA A 29 7.46 1.52 1.18
C ALA A 29 7.21 0.08 0.75
N VAL A 30 7.57 -0.87 1.60
CA VAL A 30 7.24 -2.28 1.34
C VAL A 30 5.81 -2.51 1.76
N LEU A 31 5.03 -3.14 0.89
CA LEU A 31 3.71 -3.64 1.20
C LEU A 31 3.72 -5.16 1.23
N ALA A 32 3.05 -5.73 2.22
CA ALA A 32 2.80 -7.15 2.30
C ALA A 32 1.33 -7.47 2.55
N VAL A 33 0.87 -8.61 2.02
CA VAL A 33 -0.46 -9.17 2.27
C VAL A 33 -0.33 -10.64 2.62
N ASP A 34 -0.86 -11.01 3.77
CA ASP A 34 -0.82 -12.37 4.30
C ASP A 34 -2.03 -13.20 3.82
N PHE A 35 -1.77 -14.20 2.96
CA PHE A 35 -2.78 -15.17 2.51
C PHE A 35 -2.68 -16.53 3.24
N SER A 36 -1.90 -16.63 4.32
CA SER A 36 -1.67 -17.88 5.07
C SER A 36 -2.95 -18.54 5.55
N ARG A 37 -3.97 -17.75 5.92
CA ARG A 37 -5.30 -18.27 6.29
C ARG A 37 -5.93 -19.14 5.21
N TRP A 38 -5.66 -18.84 3.95
CA TRP A 38 -6.16 -19.60 2.80
C TRP A 38 -5.11 -20.55 2.21
N GLY A 39 -4.02 -20.82 2.93
CA GLY A 39 -2.93 -21.70 2.53
C GLY A 39 -1.92 -21.07 1.55
N GLY A 40 -1.89 -19.74 1.45
CA GLY A 40 -0.90 -19.00 0.66
C GLY A 40 0.30 -18.52 1.48
N PRO A 41 1.34 -17.96 0.84
CA PRO A 41 2.40 -17.24 1.53
C PRO A 41 1.98 -15.81 1.89
N ILE A 42 2.90 -15.07 2.51
CA ILE A 42 2.86 -13.61 2.56
C ILE A 42 3.52 -13.11 1.27
N TYR A 43 2.75 -12.42 0.43
CA TYR A 43 3.31 -11.75 -0.74
C TYR A 43 3.69 -10.33 -0.40
N ARG A 44 4.85 -9.86 -0.87
CA ARG A 44 5.29 -8.48 -0.69
C ARG A 44 5.76 -7.81 -1.97
N SER A 45 5.52 -6.51 -2.12
CA SER A 45 6.00 -5.70 -3.24
C SER A 45 6.58 -4.38 -2.76
N CYS A 46 7.28 -3.70 -3.65
CA CYS A 46 7.63 -2.31 -3.42
C CYS A 46 6.50 -1.41 -3.93
N GLY A 47 6.28 -0.29 -3.25
CA GLY A 47 5.50 0.82 -3.76
C GLY A 47 6.19 2.16 -3.53
N THR A 48 5.60 3.21 -4.07
CA THR A 48 6.19 4.56 -4.06
C THR A 48 5.74 5.36 -2.83
N THR A 49 6.48 6.42 -2.51
CA THR A 49 6.14 7.38 -1.45
C THR A 49 6.36 8.80 -1.98
N PRO A 50 5.51 9.80 -1.66
CA PRO A 50 4.37 9.72 -0.75
C PRO A 50 3.17 8.97 -1.35
N THR A 51 2.43 8.26 -0.51
CA THR A 51 1.21 7.55 -0.87
C THR A 51 0.37 7.28 0.38
N THR A 52 -0.76 6.58 0.24
CA THR A 52 -1.56 6.05 1.36
C THR A 52 -1.46 4.53 1.42
N GLY A 53 -1.81 3.92 2.55
CA GLY A 53 -1.85 2.44 2.65
C GLY A 53 -2.76 1.77 1.61
N TYR A 54 -3.88 2.42 1.28
CA TYR A 54 -4.80 1.95 0.24
C TYR A 54 -4.21 2.08 -1.17
N GLU A 55 -3.59 3.21 -1.49
CA GLU A 55 -2.90 3.38 -2.77
C GLU A 55 -1.74 2.39 -2.90
N LEU A 56 -1.00 2.15 -1.82
CA LEU A 56 0.09 1.19 -1.79
C LEU A 56 -0.39 -0.22 -2.16
N LEU A 57 -1.56 -0.66 -1.65
CA LEU A 57 -2.23 -1.91 -2.07
C LEU A 57 -2.44 -1.98 -3.58
N ASN A 58 -3.01 -0.92 -4.15
CA ASN A 58 -3.32 -0.87 -5.57
C ASN A 58 -2.06 -0.82 -6.44
N GLN A 59 -1.05 -0.04 -6.02
CA GLN A 59 0.25 0.03 -6.67
C GLN A 59 0.92 -1.34 -6.69
N GLY A 60 0.85 -2.11 -5.59
CA GLY A 60 1.41 -3.45 -5.52
C GLY A 60 0.69 -4.51 -6.36
N GLY A 61 -0.39 -4.16 -7.05
CA GLY A 61 -1.15 -5.04 -7.92
C GLY A 61 -2.20 -5.87 -7.19
N TRP A 62 -2.48 -5.54 -5.92
CA TRP A 62 -3.62 -6.12 -5.22
C TRP A 62 -4.92 -5.48 -5.73
N ARG A 63 -5.98 -6.30 -5.75
CA ARG A 63 -7.34 -5.86 -6.07
C ARG A 63 -8.16 -5.90 -4.80
N THR A 64 -8.83 -4.79 -4.52
CA THR A 64 -9.65 -4.63 -3.32
C THR A 64 -11.12 -4.56 -3.68
N THR A 65 -11.97 -5.17 -2.85
CA THR A 65 -13.41 -4.96 -2.87
C THR A 65 -13.83 -4.33 -1.55
N GLY A 66 -14.56 -3.22 -1.61
CA GLY A 66 -15.11 -2.57 -0.41
C GLY A 66 -16.38 -3.23 0.12
N THR A 67 -17.00 -2.61 1.12
CA THR A 67 -18.35 -2.99 1.55
C THR A 67 -19.40 -2.22 0.77
N GLY A 68 -20.62 -2.78 0.70
CA GLY A 68 -21.78 -2.10 0.13
C GLY A 68 -22.20 -0.87 0.95
N HIS A 69 -22.13 -0.99 2.29
CA HIS A 69 -22.54 0.07 3.21
C HIS A 69 -21.54 1.23 3.29
N ASP A 70 -20.23 0.96 3.40
CA ASP A 70 -19.20 1.96 3.68
C ASP A 70 -18.35 2.32 2.45
N GLY A 71 -18.56 1.61 1.34
CA GLY A 71 -17.89 1.86 0.07
C GLY A 71 -16.48 1.27 -0.05
N PRO A 72 -15.72 1.66 -1.10
CA PRO A 72 -14.46 1.02 -1.48
C PRO A 72 -13.33 1.19 -0.46
N ALA A 73 -13.39 2.23 0.37
CA ALA A 73 -12.37 2.51 1.38
C ALA A 73 -12.43 1.55 2.58
N PHE A 74 -13.58 0.88 2.80
CA PHE A 74 -13.70 -0.16 3.81
C PHE A 74 -13.42 -1.52 3.17
N ILE A 75 -12.14 -1.91 3.14
CA ILE A 75 -11.68 -3.09 2.41
C ILE A 75 -12.27 -4.36 3.00
N CYS A 76 -13.21 -4.95 2.29
CA CYS A 76 -13.77 -6.26 2.61
C CYS A 76 -12.90 -7.38 2.05
N ARG A 77 -12.43 -7.27 0.80
CA ARG A 77 -11.60 -8.30 0.15
C ARG A 77 -10.30 -7.77 -0.38
N ILE A 78 -9.31 -8.65 -0.40
CA ILE A 78 -8.03 -8.45 -1.09
C ILE A 78 -7.74 -9.69 -1.94
N GLY A 79 -7.32 -9.51 -3.18
CA GLY A 79 -6.82 -10.57 -4.05
C GLY A 79 -5.55 -10.14 -4.80
N TYR A 80 -4.83 -11.12 -5.32
CA TYR A 80 -3.57 -10.90 -6.04
C TYR A 80 -3.49 -11.88 -7.21
N SER A 81 -3.18 -11.40 -8.42
CA SER A 81 -3.19 -12.26 -9.63
C SER A 81 -2.18 -13.42 -9.55
N GLY A 82 -1.06 -13.22 -8.85
CA GLY A 82 -0.08 -14.27 -8.57
C GLY A 82 -0.52 -15.30 -7.52
N PHE A 83 -1.69 -15.15 -6.90
CA PHE A 83 -2.27 -16.13 -5.98
C PHE A 83 -3.65 -16.59 -6.47
N ARG A 84 -3.76 -17.88 -6.80
CA ARG A 84 -5.02 -18.53 -7.23
C ARG A 84 -5.76 -17.71 -8.31
N ASN A 85 -5.01 -17.25 -9.31
CA ASN A 85 -5.52 -16.50 -10.46
C ASN A 85 -6.32 -15.24 -10.08
N GLY A 86 -5.92 -14.52 -9.03
CA GLY A 86 -6.57 -13.26 -8.64
C GLY A 86 -7.81 -13.43 -7.77
N LYS A 87 -8.10 -14.65 -7.31
CA LYS A 87 -9.20 -14.89 -6.38
C LYS A 87 -9.07 -13.99 -5.16
N GLN A 88 -10.13 -13.24 -4.88
CA GLN A 88 -10.20 -12.33 -3.74
C GLN A 88 -10.70 -13.06 -2.49
N TYR A 89 -10.19 -12.61 -1.35
CA TYR A 89 -10.42 -13.21 -0.04
C TYR A 89 -10.83 -12.17 1.00
N PRO A 90 -11.75 -12.49 1.94
CA PRO A 90 -12.57 -13.70 2.00
C PRO A 90 -13.42 -13.85 0.72
N THR A 91 -13.86 -15.06 0.42
CA THR A 91 -14.68 -15.36 -0.75
C THR A 91 -16.13 -14.92 -0.54
N ALA A 92 -16.91 -14.84 -1.62
CA ALA A 92 -18.34 -14.52 -1.53
C ALA A 92 -19.14 -15.54 -0.68
N ALA A 93 -18.64 -16.77 -0.52
CA ALA A 93 -19.26 -17.76 0.37
C ALA A 93 -18.90 -17.56 1.85
N GLU A 94 -17.83 -16.81 2.15
CA GLU A 94 -17.37 -16.52 3.52
C GLU A 94 -17.94 -15.20 4.05
N ASP A 95 -18.16 -14.22 3.18
CA ASP A 95 -18.73 -12.91 3.51
C ASP A 95 -19.38 -12.32 2.26
N ASP A 96 -20.55 -11.67 2.36
CA ASP A 96 -21.23 -11.03 1.22
C ASP A 96 -20.70 -9.62 0.90
N CYS A 97 -19.87 -9.04 1.77
CA CYS A 97 -19.40 -7.65 1.72
C CYS A 97 -20.51 -6.60 1.64
N VAL A 98 -21.68 -6.86 2.23
CA VAL A 98 -22.76 -5.87 2.26
C VAL A 98 -22.54 -4.90 3.42
N LEU A 99 -22.30 -5.43 4.61
CA LEU A 99 -22.08 -4.66 5.84
C LEU A 99 -20.60 -4.58 6.19
N THR A 100 -20.28 -3.72 7.14
CA THR A 100 -18.96 -3.64 7.76
C THR A 100 -18.59 -5.01 8.37
N PRO A 101 -17.41 -5.57 8.04
CA PRO A 101 -16.96 -6.84 8.63
C PRO A 101 -16.92 -6.79 10.17
N PRO A 102 -17.31 -7.87 10.85
CA PRO A 102 -17.21 -7.94 12.30
C PRO A 102 -15.73 -7.96 12.74
N ALA A 103 -15.45 -7.48 13.95
CA ALA A 103 -14.09 -7.47 14.51
C ALA A 103 -13.44 -8.88 14.61
N SER A 104 -14.23 -9.95 14.52
CA SER A 104 -13.74 -11.34 14.50
C SER A 104 -13.14 -11.79 13.16
N ALA A 105 -13.40 -11.07 12.06
CA ALA A 105 -12.94 -11.47 10.72
C ALA A 105 -12.89 -10.27 9.77
N TYR A 106 -11.77 -9.54 9.78
CA TYR A 106 -11.53 -8.43 8.86
C TYR A 106 -10.05 -8.32 8.48
N TRP A 107 -9.77 -7.52 7.45
CA TRP A 107 -8.41 -7.15 7.07
C TRP A 107 -7.86 -6.08 8.02
N SER A 108 -7.07 -6.54 8.99
CA SER A 108 -6.32 -5.67 9.89
C SER A 108 -5.08 -5.11 9.20
N TYR A 109 -4.80 -3.83 9.47
CA TYR A 109 -3.70 -3.09 8.85
C TYR A 109 -2.64 -2.74 9.89
N TRP A 110 -1.40 -3.12 9.60
CA TRP A 110 -0.24 -2.96 10.46
C TRP A 110 0.86 -2.23 9.72
N HIS A 111 1.63 -1.42 10.43
CA HIS A 111 2.78 -0.72 9.87
C HIS A 111 3.94 -0.70 10.87
N ALA A 112 5.14 -0.54 10.34
CA ALA A 112 6.35 -0.30 11.10
C ALA A 112 7.19 0.74 10.36
N ASP A 113 7.49 1.86 11.02
CA ASP A 113 8.31 2.93 10.45
C ASP A 113 9.75 2.41 10.25
N PRO A 114 10.62 3.13 9.52
CA PRO A 114 12.04 2.80 9.48
C PRO A 114 12.60 2.57 10.90
N ASP A 115 13.45 1.55 11.04
CA ASP A 115 14.10 1.14 12.29
C ASP A 115 13.21 0.54 13.39
N ASP A 116 11.88 0.60 13.26
CA ASP A 116 10.98 -0.08 14.20
C ASP A 116 11.18 -1.60 14.19
N THR A 117 11.18 -2.24 15.36
CA THR A 117 11.32 -3.70 15.46
C THR A 117 9.99 -4.42 15.65
N ASP A 118 8.93 -3.68 15.95
CA ASP A 118 7.59 -4.19 16.25
C ASP A 118 6.53 -3.58 15.34
N TRP A 119 5.39 -4.29 15.23
CA TRP A 119 4.22 -3.82 14.49
C TRP A 119 3.34 -2.89 15.31
N THR A 120 2.93 -1.81 14.67
CA THR A 120 1.86 -0.92 15.14
C THR A 120 0.58 -1.21 14.36
N TYR A 121 -0.52 -1.42 15.07
CA TYR A 121 -1.85 -1.49 14.46
C TYR A 121 -2.28 -0.09 14.01
N SER A 122 -2.74 0.03 12.77
CA SER A 122 -3.17 1.33 12.24
C SER A 122 -4.50 1.74 12.88
N ARG A 123 -4.47 2.81 13.67
CA ARG A 123 -5.68 3.50 14.14
C ARG A 123 -6.26 4.46 13.11
N LEU A 124 -5.55 4.69 12.00
CA LEU A 124 -6.03 5.46 10.87
C LEU A 124 -6.56 4.51 9.79
N GLY A 125 -7.61 4.93 9.10
CA GLY A 125 -8.03 4.23 7.87
C GLY A 125 -6.91 4.23 6.83
N ALA A 126 -6.87 3.22 5.97
CA ALA A 126 -5.80 3.06 4.97
C ALA A 126 -5.73 4.19 3.94
N MET A 127 -6.79 4.98 3.80
CA MET A 127 -6.81 6.21 2.98
C MET A 127 -6.10 7.39 3.65
N LEU A 128 -5.80 7.31 4.96
CA LEU A 128 -5.28 8.43 5.75
C LEU A 128 -3.86 8.20 6.24
N TYR A 129 -3.50 6.97 6.60
CA TYR A 129 -2.12 6.65 6.97
C TYR A 129 -1.21 6.85 5.75
N ARG A 130 -0.08 7.52 5.97
CA ARG A 130 0.95 7.80 4.97
C ARG A 130 2.26 7.14 5.36
N PRO A 131 2.66 6.05 4.70
CA PRO A 131 3.89 5.34 5.00
C PRO A 131 5.12 6.25 4.80
N LYS A 132 6.09 6.15 5.71
CA LYS A 132 7.39 6.84 5.57
C LYS A 132 8.26 6.10 4.56
N PRO A 133 9.15 6.78 3.80
CA PRO A 133 10.15 6.09 2.99
C PRO A 133 10.99 5.11 3.84
N GLY A 134 11.09 3.85 3.40
CA GLY A 134 11.75 2.75 4.13
C GLY A 134 10.87 2.00 5.11
N SER A 135 9.59 2.37 5.26
CA SER A 135 8.64 1.65 6.11
C SER A 135 8.20 0.32 5.50
N VAL A 136 7.54 -0.48 6.33
CA VAL A 136 6.84 -1.68 5.89
C VAL A 136 5.43 -1.72 6.43
N ASP A 137 4.52 -2.13 5.56
CA ASP A 137 3.08 -2.19 5.76
C ASP A 137 2.60 -3.63 5.54
N LEU A 138 1.64 -4.08 6.34
CA LEU A 138 1.16 -5.46 6.32
C LEU A 138 -0.36 -5.53 6.53
N TRP A 139 -1.02 -6.30 5.67
CA TRP A 139 -2.44 -6.65 5.78
C TRP A 139 -2.63 -8.11 6.16
N ILE A 140 -3.42 -8.37 7.20
CA ILE A 140 -3.72 -9.73 7.68
C ILE A 140 -5.22 -9.87 7.94
N PHE A 141 -5.80 -10.98 7.47
CA PHE A 141 -7.20 -11.29 7.73
C PHE A 141 -7.39 -12.14 8.98
N GLY A 142 -8.12 -11.62 9.97
CA GLY A 142 -8.25 -12.27 11.26
C GLY A 142 -9.21 -11.58 12.22
N GLY A 143 -9.31 -12.16 13.41
CA GLY A 143 -9.93 -11.49 14.55
C GLY A 143 -8.90 -10.61 15.25
N THR A 144 -9.20 -9.32 15.36
CA THR A 144 -8.33 -8.30 15.95
C THR A 144 -9.20 -7.36 16.78
N ASP A 145 -8.66 -6.79 17.85
CA ASP A 145 -9.33 -5.79 18.68
C ASP A 145 -8.96 -4.36 18.26
N ILE A 146 -9.72 -3.37 18.70
CA ILE A 146 -9.51 -1.96 18.31
C ILE A 146 -8.12 -1.41 18.70
N GLU A 147 -7.49 -2.02 19.69
CA GLU A 147 -6.14 -1.65 20.15
C GLU A 147 -5.02 -2.46 19.45
N GLY A 148 -5.35 -3.48 18.66
CA GLY A 148 -4.37 -4.35 18.02
C GLY A 148 -3.52 -5.17 19.00
N THR A 149 -4.08 -5.51 20.17
CA THR A 149 -3.43 -6.42 21.12
C THR A 149 -3.65 -7.89 20.76
N LYS A 150 -4.71 -8.18 20.00
CA LYS A 150 -5.04 -9.50 19.45
C LYS A 150 -4.81 -9.51 17.94
N GLY A 151 -4.64 -10.71 17.36
CA GLY A 151 -4.48 -10.86 15.91
C GLY A 151 -3.19 -10.28 15.34
N ARG A 152 -2.17 -10.04 16.18
CA ARG A 152 -0.89 -9.46 15.77
C ARG A 152 -0.17 -10.32 14.72
N PRO A 153 0.60 -9.71 13.80
CA PRO A 153 1.42 -10.46 12.86
C PRO A 153 2.40 -11.40 13.56
N LYS A 154 2.55 -12.61 13.02
CA LYS A 154 3.56 -13.58 13.50
C LYS A 154 4.93 -13.37 12.87
N VAL A 155 4.96 -12.74 11.70
CA VAL A 155 6.17 -12.30 10.99
C VAL A 155 6.66 -11.00 11.63
N THR A 156 7.97 -10.78 11.72
CA THR A 156 8.53 -9.49 12.18
C THR A 156 8.56 -8.46 11.03
N PRO A 157 8.60 -7.15 11.32
CA PRO A 157 8.81 -6.15 10.28
C PRO A 157 10.07 -6.41 9.45
N ASP A 158 11.17 -6.80 10.11
CA ASP A 158 12.47 -7.03 9.47
C ASP A 158 12.46 -8.15 8.42
N GLN A 159 11.67 -9.21 8.67
CA GLN A 159 11.48 -10.30 7.70
C GLN A 159 10.81 -9.81 6.41
N LEU A 160 10.07 -8.71 6.45
CA LEU A 160 9.38 -8.14 5.31
C LEU A 160 10.12 -6.94 4.70
N ARG A 161 10.92 -6.19 5.46
CA ARG A 161 11.64 -5.01 4.98
C ARG A 161 12.54 -5.26 3.77
N ALA A 162 12.76 -4.19 3.02
CA ALA A 162 13.82 -4.11 2.05
C ALA A 162 15.15 -3.80 2.74
N HIS A 163 16.20 -4.54 2.38
CA HIS A 163 17.55 -4.42 2.96
C HIS A 163 18.54 -3.76 2.00
N ASN A 164 18.07 -3.30 0.86
CA ASN A 164 18.92 -2.68 -0.15
C ASN A 164 19.29 -1.26 0.26
N SER A 165 20.55 -0.87 0.11
CA SER A 165 20.98 0.53 0.28
C SER A 165 20.75 1.38 -0.97
N ARG A 166 20.53 0.74 -2.13
CA ARG A 166 20.21 1.37 -3.42
C ARG A 166 19.23 0.50 -4.18
N PRO A 167 18.35 1.05 -5.04
CA PRO A 167 17.43 0.25 -5.84
C PRO A 167 18.18 -0.80 -6.68
N ARG A 168 17.58 -1.98 -6.81
CA ARG A 168 18.07 -3.12 -7.61
C ARG A 168 16.95 -3.65 -8.50
N GLY A 169 17.30 -4.38 -9.55
CA GLY A 169 16.32 -5.02 -10.45
C GLY A 169 15.94 -4.22 -11.69
N ASP A 170 16.78 -3.27 -12.11
CA ASP A 170 16.65 -2.56 -13.40
C ASP A 170 17.25 -3.29 -14.60
N ALA A 171 17.79 -4.49 -14.41
CA ALA A 171 18.41 -5.25 -15.48
C ALA A 171 17.36 -5.56 -16.57
N GLY A 172 17.40 -4.81 -17.66
CA GLY A 172 16.50 -4.94 -18.81
C GLY A 172 15.52 -3.78 -19.04
N LYS A 173 15.39 -2.81 -18.11
CA LYS A 173 14.61 -1.59 -18.38
C LYS A 173 15.54 -0.54 -18.99
N PRO A 174 15.21 0.05 -20.16
CA PRO A 174 16.00 1.16 -20.69
C PRO A 174 16.13 2.24 -19.62
N ALA A 175 17.33 2.82 -19.49
CA ALA A 175 17.49 4.01 -18.66
C ALA A 175 16.42 5.03 -19.06
N PRO A 176 15.76 5.72 -18.11
CA PRO A 176 14.87 6.81 -18.46
C PRO A 176 15.68 7.81 -19.28
N THR A 177 15.45 7.85 -20.60
CA THR A 177 15.99 8.89 -21.47
C THR A 177 15.16 10.14 -21.17
N GLY A 178 15.42 10.73 -20.00
CA GLY A 178 14.76 11.92 -19.48
C GLY A 178 15.18 13.18 -20.23
N LYS A 179 15.07 13.16 -21.56
CA LYS A 179 14.81 14.38 -22.32
C LYS A 179 13.39 14.24 -22.83
N ALA A 180 12.49 15.07 -22.30
CA ALA A 180 11.24 15.35 -22.98
C ALA A 180 11.57 15.68 -24.45
N PRO A 181 10.78 15.19 -25.43
CA PRO A 181 10.93 15.62 -26.81
C PRO A 181 11.00 17.13 -26.86
N THR A 182 11.97 17.67 -27.61
CA THR A 182 12.06 19.12 -27.83
C THR A 182 10.69 19.59 -28.34
N LEU A 183 10.12 20.59 -27.68
CA LEU A 183 8.88 21.20 -28.11
C LEU A 183 9.01 21.65 -29.59
N PRO A 184 7.97 21.49 -30.41
CA PRO A 184 7.96 22.09 -31.74
C PRO A 184 8.25 23.59 -31.64
N PRO A 185 8.94 24.21 -32.63
CA PRO A 185 9.02 25.66 -32.68
C PRO A 185 7.59 26.25 -32.71
N ASP A 186 7.39 27.37 -32.01
CA ASP A 186 6.15 28.17 -31.93
C ASP A 186 5.01 27.68 -31.01
N VAL A 187 5.27 26.84 -29.99
CA VAL A 187 4.30 26.60 -28.90
C VAL A 187 4.56 27.51 -27.70
N ASP A 188 3.63 28.44 -27.44
CA ASP A 188 3.64 29.26 -26.23
C ASP A 188 3.10 28.43 -25.05
N THR A 189 4.00 27.94 -24.19
CA THR A 189 3.66 27.18 -22.97
C THR A 189 3.43 28.09 -21.75
N GLY A 190 3.33 29.41 -21.94
CA GLY A 190 3.31 30.37 -20.85
C GLY A 190 4.70 30.56 -20.22
N PRO A 191 4.81 31.43 -19.19
CA PRO A 191 6.09 31.76 -18.57
C PRO A 191 6.75 30.51 -17.97
N ALA A 192 8.04 30.34 -18.27
CA ALA A 192 8.86 29.27 -17.71
C ALA A 192 8.82 29.33 -16.17
N PRO A 193 8.70 28.18 -15.47
CA PRO A 193 8.80 28.15 -14.02
C PRO A 193 10.13 28.77 -13.59
N GLU A 194 10.05 29.82 -12.77
CA GLU A 194 11.22 30.50 -12.26
C GLU A 194 12.01 29.53 -11.38
N LYS A 195 13.24 29.21 -11.80
CA LYS A 195 14.14 28.33 -11.04
C LYS A 195 14.46 29.01 -9.72
N ARG A 196 13.79 28.61 -8.64
CA ARG A 196 14.18 29.01 -7.30
C ARG A 196 15.55 28.42 -7.00
N ALA A 197 16.59 29.26 -7.09
CA ALA A 197 17.91 28.92 -6.60
C ALA A 197 17.81 28.70 -5.09
N THR A 198 17.99 27.46 -4.65
CA THR A 198 18.08 27.12 -3.23
C THR A 198 19.36 27.72 -2.67
N LYS A 199 19.29 28.88 -2.00
CA LYS A 199 20.39 29.40 -1.20
C LYS A 199 20.66 28.40 -0.06
N PRO A 200 21.91 27.97 0.19
CA PRO A 200 22.25 27.14 1.34
C PRO A 200 21.86 27.83 2.66
N PRO A 201 21.41 27.08 3.68
CA PRO A 201 21.11 27.68 4.97
C PRO A 201 22.39 28.27 5.60
N GLU A 202 22.31 29.54 5.98
CA GLU A 202 23.34 30.22 6.75
C GLU A 202 23.44 29.57 8.14
N THR A 203 24.57 28.91 8.38
CA THR A 203 25.00 28.43 9.69
C THR A 203 25.18 29.61 10.63
N THR A 204 24.24 29.83 11.54
CA THR A 204 24.43 30.70 12.69
C THR A 204 25.02 29.88 13.83
N SER A 205 26.34 29.91 13.95
CA SER A 205 27.06 29.47 15.15
C SER A 205 26.91 30.51 16.26
N PRO A 206 26.48 30.14 17.48
CA PRO A 206 26.65 31.00 18.65
C PRO A 206 28.07 30.82 19.26
N LYS A 207 28.81 31.94 19.39
CA LYS A 207 30.10 32.05 20.09
C LYS A 207 29.85 32.42 21.58
N PRO A 208 30.72 32.04 22.55
CA PRO A 208 30.34 31.85 23.95
C PRO A 208 30.72 33.01 24.87
N GLU A 209 30.06 33.11 26.04
CA GLU A 209 30.56 33.89 27.17
C GLU A 209 30.19 33.27 28.54
N LYS A 210 31.01 33.60 29.54
CA LYS A 210 31.42 32.88 30.75
C LYS A 210 30.54 33.14 32.00
N ALA A 211 30.47 32.11 32.85
CA ALA A 211 30.69 32.05 34.33
C ALA A 211 30.00 33.12 35.24
N ARG A 212 29.18 32.80 36.28
CA ARG A 212 29.40 32.08 37.59
C ARG A 212 28.56 32.86 38.68
N PRO A 213 28.37 32.49 40.00
CA PRO A 213 28.52 31.26 40.82
C PRO A 213 27.30 30.82 41.71
N SER A 214 27.44 29.62 42.29
CA SER A 214 27.12 29.12 43.67
C SER A 214 25.76 29.33 44.37
N ALA A 215 25.16 28.22 44.85
CA ALA A 215 25.27 27.70 46.24
C ALA A 215 24.55 26.33 46.34
N SER A 216 25.22 25.24 46.73
CA SER A 216 25.13 24.53 48.05
C SER A 216 23.68 24.18 48.44
N HIS A 217 23.28 22.94 48.77
CA HIS A 217 23.77 22.11 49.88
C HIS A 217 23.48 20.61 49.68
N SER A 218 24.39 19.78 50.19
CA SER A 218 24.19 18.36 50.55
C SER A 218 24.12 18.28 52.09
N PRO A 219 23.57 17.21 52.71
CA PRO A 219 24.46 16.12 53.14
C PRO A 219 23.88 14.67 53.11
N THR A 220 24.72 13.77 52.57
CA THR A 220 25.19 12.40 52.95
C THR A 220 24.88 11.85 54.37
N PRO A 221 25.21 10.57 54.75
CA PRO A 221 25.01 9.20 54.19
C PRO A 221 24.46 8.16 55.22
N SER A 222 24.23 6.88 54.82
CA SER A 222 24.95 5.70 55.39
C SER A 222 24.52 4.34 54.81
N PRO A 223 25.38 3.29 54.90
CA PRO A 223 25.34 2.06 54.08
C PRO A 223 24.89 0.81 54.85
N THR A 224 24.61 -0.30 54.15
CA THR A 224 24.71 -1.66 54.74
C THR A 224 25.01 -2.71 53.66
N THR A 225 25.97 -3.57 54.00
CA THR A 225 26.67 -4.63 53.26
C THR A 225 25.97 -6.01 53.27
N ARG A 226 26.03 -6.73 52.11
CA ARG A 226 26.38 -8.17 51.82
C ARG A 226 25.91 -9.34 52.77
N PRO A 227 26.00 -10.67 52.43
CA PRO A 227 26.48 -11.37 51.21
C PRO A 227 25.78 -12.71 50.76
N THR A 228 26.32 -13.30 49.67
CA THR A 228 26.40 -14.77 49.29
C THR A 228 25.14 -15.45 48.72
N THR A 229 25.13 -16.31 47.69
CA THR A 229 26.06 -17.40 47.28
C THR A 229 25.80 -17.87 45.82
N ARG A 230 26.83 -18.43 45.15
CA ARG A 230 26.83 -19.11 43.82
C ARG A 230 26.34 -20.58 43.95
N PRO A 231 25.94 -21.27 42.87
CA PRO A 231 26.88 -22.17 42.16
C PRO A 231 26.78 -22.12 40.61
N PRO A 232 27.82 -22.56 39.88
CA PRO A 232 27.82 -22.65 38.43
C PRO A 232 27.31 -24.03 37.96
N THR A 233 26.50 -24.07 36.90
CA THR A 233 26.34 -25.26 36.08
C THR A 233 26.68 -24.93 34.64
N SER A 234 27.82 -25.44 34.22
CA SER A 234 28.29 -25.52 32.84
C SER A 234 27.46 -26.55 32.08
N SER A 235 26.70 -26.11 31.07
CA SER A 235 26.13 -26.98 30.04
C SER A 235 26.68 -26.57 28.68
N THR A 236 27.57 -27.42 28.15
CA THR A 236 28.07 -27.46 26.79
C THR A 236 26.92 -27.38 25.77
N PRO A 237 26.92 -26.48 24.78
CA PRO A 237 25.99 -26.59 23.66
C PRO A 237 26.47 -27.70 22.71
N SER A 238 25.74 -28.81 22.70
CA SER A 238 25.76 -29.79 21.61
C SER A 238 25.25 -29.10 20.33
N PRO A 239 25.84 -29.31 19.14
CA PRO A 239 25.33 -28.74 17.90
C PRO A 239 24.04 -29.49 17.51
N ALA A 240 22.91 -29.07 18.08
CA ALA A 240 21.60 -29.43 17.56
C ALA A 240 21.47 -28.74 16.20
N ALA A 241 21.44 -29.54 15.15
CA ALA A 241 21.10 -29.11 13.80
C ALA A 241 19.86 -28.21 13.85
N ALA A 242 20.03 -26.96 13.42
CA ALA A 242 18.94 -25.99 13.36
C ALA A 242 17.82 -26.56 12.49
N ALA A 243 16.69 -26.89 13.11
CA ALA A 243 15.46 -27.09 12.38
C ALA A 243 15.17 -25.81 11.57
N PRO A 244 14.78 -25.90 10.28
CA PRO A 244 14.43 -24.72 9.52
C PRO A 244 13.27 -23.99 10.23
N PRO A 245 13.30 -22.66 10.30
CA PRO A 245 12.25 -21.92 11.00
C PRO A 245 10.90 -22.19 10.31
N SER A 246 9.97 -22.77 11.07
CA SER A 246 8.57 -22.96 10.70
C SER A 246 7.82 -21.62 10.76
N GLY A 247 8.30 -20.64 10.00
CA GLY A 247 7.68 -19.33 9.80
C GLY A 247 6.80 -19.31 8.55
N PRO A 248 5.86 -18.35 8.44
CA PRO A 248 5.13 -18.14 7.20
C PRO A 248 6.12 -17.86 6.06
N SER A 249 5.92 -18.50 4.91
CA SER A 249 6.73 -18.26 3.72
C SER A 249 6.48 -16.84 3.21
N VAL A 250 7.55 -16.09 2.97
CA VAL A 250 7.50 -14.74 2.37
C VAL A 250 7.95 -14.84 0.92
N VAL A 251 7.19 -14.26 0.01
CA VAL A 251 7.43 -14.30 -1.42
C VAL A 251 7.39 -12.89 -1.99
N ASP A 252 8.40 -12.52 -2.77
CA ASP A 252 8.38 -11.28 -3.53
C ASP A 252 7.35 -11.41 -4.65
N ALA A 253 6.32 -10.57 -4.60
CA ALA A 253 5.27 -10.48 -5.60
C ALA A 253 5.90 -10.09 -6.95
N ALA A 254 5.64 -10.90 -7.97
CA ALA A 254 5.94 -10.49 -9.33
C ALA A 254 5.11 -9.23 -9.66
N PRO A 255 5.62 -8.31 -10.50
CA PRO A 255 4.80 -7.23 -10.99
C PRO A 255 3.54 -7.80 -11.65
N ALA A 256 2.41 -7.68 -10.97
CA ALA A 256 1.17 -8.28 -11.44
C ALA A 256 0.69 -7.45 -12.63
N ALA A 257 0.65 -8.06 -13.82
CA ALA A 257 -0.22 -7.56 -14.87
C ALA A 257 -1.65 -7.53 -14.33
N ASP A 258 -2.45 -6.56 -14.78
CA ASP A 258 -3.87 -6.50 -14.49
C ASP A 258 -4.49 -7.89 -14.68
N ALA A 259 -5.19 -8.38 -13.65
CA ALA A 259 -6.03 -9.56 -13.82
C ALA A 259 -6.95 -9.28 -15.02
N ARG A 260 -7.02 -10.23 -15.97
CA ARG A 260 -7.95 -10.11 -17.08
C ARG A 260 -9.32 -9.84 -16.48
N HIS A 261 -9.85 -8.67 -16.79
CA HIS A 261 -11.23 -8.39 -16.42
C HIS A 261 -12.03 -9.41 -17.20
N ASP A 262 -12.79 -10.26 -16.51
CA ASP A 262 -13.94 -10.86 -17.18
C ASP A 262 -14.72 -9.68 -17.71
N ALA A 263 -14.72 -9.49 -19.02
CA ALA A 263 -15.59 -8.53 -19.68
C ALA A 263 -16.99 -9.02 -19.35
N GLY A 264 -17.54 -8.54 -18.23
CA GLY A 264 -18.88 -8.83 -17.80
C GLY A 264 -19.79 -8.67 -19.00
N SER A 265 -20.72 -9.61 -19.16
CA SER A 265 -21.56 -9.72 -20.35
C SER A 265 -22.01 -8.35 -20.83
N ILE A 266 -21.76 -8.03 -22.11
CA ILE A 266 -22.26 -6.79 -22.75
C ILE A 266 -23.77 -6.85 -23.02
N ALA A 267 -24.41 -7.99 -22.71
CA ALA A 267 -25.83 -8.21 -22.87
C ALA A 267 -26.70 -7.07 -22.30
N PRO A 268 -26.53 -6.59 -21.04
CA PRO A 268 -27.27 -5.44 -20.51
C PRO A 268 -27.15 -4.16 -21.35
N VAL A 269 -25.96 -3.87 -21.90
CA VAL A 269 -25.77 -2.68 -22.76
C VAL A 269 -26.50 -2.84 -24.08
N VAL A 270 -26.39 -4.01 -24.71
CA VAL A 270 -27.08 -4.33 -25.96
C VAL A 270 -28.60 -4.32 -25.77
N THR A 271 -29.10 -4.93 -24.69
CA THR A 271 -30.52 -4.93 -24.33
C THR A 271 -31.03 -3.51 -24.08
N GLY A 272 -30.30 -2.68 -23.34
CA GLY A 272 -30.65 -1.28 -23.09
C GLY A 272 -30.72 -0.45 -24.38
N ALA A 273 -29.74 -0.59 -25.26
CA ALA A 273 -29.70 0.11 -26.54
C ALA A 273 -30.87 -0.31 -27.46
N ALA A 274 -31.18 -1.61 -27.53
CA ALA A 274 -32.31 -2.11 -28.31
C ALA A 274 -33.65 -1.55 -27.80
N LEU A 275 -33.83 -1.47 -26.48
CA LEU A 275 -35.04 -0.90 -25.88
C LEU A 275 -35.21 0.59 -26.21
N ALA A 276 -34.12 1.36 -26.15
CA ALA A 276 -34.15 2.79 -26.50
C ALA A 276 -34.52 3.03 -27.96
N VAL A 277 -33.99 2.20 -28.88
CA VAL A 277 -34.33 2.28 -30.32
C VAL A 277 -35.80 1.94 -30.56
N LEU A 278 -36.34 0.91 -29.90
CA LEU A 278 -37.75 0.53 -30.02
C LEU A 278 -38.69 1.64 -29.52
N ILE A 279 -38.37 2.26 -28.38
CA ILE A 279 -39.15 3.39 -27.85
C ILE A 279 -39.08 4.58 -28.81
N GLY A 280 -37.89 4.91 -29.33
CA GLY A 280 -37.72 5.99 -30.30
C GLY A 280 -38.51 5.76 -31.59
N ALA A 281 -38.49 4.53 -32.11
CA ALA A 281 -39.25 4.15 -33.30
C ALA A 281 -40.76 4.24 -33.09
N ALA A 282 -41.26 3.76 -31.93
CA ALA A 282 -42.67 3.86 -31.58
C ALA A 282 -43.13 5.32 -31.48
N ALA A 283 -42.35 6.18 -30.82
CA ALA A 283 -42.64 7.62 -30.73
C ALA A 283 -42.69 8.29 -32.12
N ALA A 284 -41.75 7.95 -33.00
CA ALA A 284 -41.72 8.46 -34.38
C ALA A 284 -42.93 8.01 -35.22
N VAL A 285 -43.37 6.76 -35.07
CA VAL A 285 -44.56 6.23 -35.75
C VAL A 285 -45.82 6.94 -35.28
N VAL A 286 -45.98 7.14 -33.97
CA VAL A 286 -47.14 7.85 -33.40
C VAL A 286 -47.17 9.31 -33.87
N ALA A 287 -46.02 10.00 -33.87
CA ALA A 287 -45.91 11.36 -34.37
C ALA A 287 -46.25 11.49 -35.86
N ARG A 288 -45.80 10.53 -36.69
CA ARG A 288 -46.14 10.49 -38.12
C ARG A 288 -47.62 10.21 -38.38
N ARG A 289 -48.27 9.37 -37.56
CA ARG A 289 -49.71 9.10 -37.68
C ARG A 289 -50.53 10.34 -37.34
N ARG A 290 -50.18 11.06 -36.26
CA ARG A 290 -50.85 12.33 -35.90
C ARG A 290 -50.79 13.37 -37.01
N ARG A 291 -49.62 13.57 -37.62
CA ARG A 291 -49.44 14.50 -38.76
C ARG A 291 -50.18 14.13 -40.05
N ARG A 292 -50.70 12.91 -40.17
CA ARG A 292 -51.50 12.47 -41.33
C ARG A 292 -53.01 12.51 -41.08
N SER A 293 -53.41 12.81 -39.85
CA SER A 293 -54.82 12.89 -39.42
C SER A 293 -55.29 14.33 -39.17
N GLU A 294 -54.39 15.30 -39.30
CA GLU A 294 -54.65 16.75 -39.43
C GLU A 294 -54.55 17.13 -40.91
#